data_AF-A0A0A1VBR8-F1
#
_entry.id   AF-A0A0A1VBR8-F1
#
_cell.length_a   1.000
_cell.length_b   1.000
_cell.length_c   1.000
_cell.angle_alpha   90.00
_cell.angle_beta   90.00
_cell.angle_gamma   90.00
#
_symmetry.space_group_name_H-M   'P 1'
#
loop_
_entity.id
_entity.type
_entity.pdbx_description
1 polymer ?
#
loop_
_entity_poly.entity_id
_entity_poly.type
_entity_poly.pdbx_seq_one_letter_code
_entity_poly.pdbx_strand_id
1 'polypeptide(L)' 'MNQTDVVLKIVEMAKVGGALPPESAIAHVAALIAELDVHSDSYERDMERLVKIGATIWDLHSGPGGAYDPTWIPTFIRP' A
#
# COMPACT_ATOMS: atom_id res chain seq x y z
N MET A 1 -18.59 -7.09 -3.87
CA MET A 1 -17.40 -7.96 -3.69
C MET A 1 -17.14 -8.03 -2.20
N ASN A 2 -17.06 -9.23 -1.61
CA ASN A 2 -16.79 -9.35 -0.18
C ASN A 2 -15.27 -9.24 0.10
N GLN A 3 -14.87 -9.21 1.38
CA GLN A 3 -13.46 -9.08 1.77
C GLN A 3 -12.60 -10.25 1.26
N THR A 4 -13.12 -11.47 1.29
CA THR A 4 -12.41 -12.67 0.81
C THR A 4 -12.13 -12.60 -0.69
N ASP A 5 -13.11 -12.15 -1.47
CA ASP A 5 -12.98 -11.99 -2.92
C ASP A 5 -11.90 -10.94 -3.27
N VAL A 6 -11.84 -9.85 -2.49
CA VAL A 6 -10.82 -8.79 -2.65
C VAL A 6 -9.43 -9.35 -2.38
N VAL A 7 -9.25 -10.08 -1.28
CA VAL A 7 -7.96 -10.70 -0.92
C VAL A 7 -7.51 -11.68 -1.99
N LEU A 8 -8.42 -12.52 -2.50
CA LEU A 8 -8.10 -13.47 -3.56
C LEU A 8 -7.60 -12.76 -4.82
N LYS A 9 -8.29 -11.69 -5.26
CA LYS A 9 -7.87 -10.88 -6.41
C LYS A 9 -6.50 -10.23 -6.21
N ILE A 10 -6.17 -9.77 -5.00
CA ILE A 10 -4.85 -9.21 -4.70
C ILE A 10 -3.76 -10.28 -4.88
N VAL A 11 -3.99 -11.49 -4.36
CA VAL A 11 -3.04 -12.61 -4.49
C VAL A 11 -2.88 -13.03 -5.95
N GLU A 12 -3.99 -13.11 -6.71
CA GLU A 12 -3.96 -13.41 -8.14
C GLU A 12 -3.15 -12.36 -8.92
N MET A 13 -3.39 -11.07 -8.64
CA MET A 13 -2.65 -9.98 -9.27
C MET A 13 -1.14 -10.07 -9.00
N ALA A 14 -0.75 -10.39 -7.77
CA ALA A 14 0.64 -10.57 -7.41
C ALA A 14 1.27 -11.77 -8.16
N LYS A 15 0.57 -12.90 -8.26
CA LYS A 15 1.06 -14.11 -8.93
C LYS A 15 1.34 -13.91 -10.43
N VAL A 16 0.54 -13.08 -11.09
CA VAL A 16 0.72 -12.78 -12.53
C VAL A 16 1.68 -11.62 -12.78
N GLY A 17 2.33 -11.08 -11.74
CA GLY A 17 3.27 -9.95 -11.87
C GLY A 17 2.60 -8.61 -12.15
N GLY A 18 1.30 -8.47 -11.84
CA GLY A 18 0.54 -7.23 -12.06
C GLY A 18 0.67 -6.21 -10.93
N ALA A 19 1.53 -6.45 -9.94
CA ALA A 19 1.78 -5.51 -8.86
C ALA A 19 2.56 -4.29 -9.36
N LEU A 20 2.22 -3.11 -8.85
CA LEU A 20 2.98 -1.88 -9.11
C LEU A 20 4.35 -1.93 -8.41
N PRO A 21 5.38 -1.29 -8.98
CA PRO A 21 6.59 -0.93 -8.23
C PRO A 21 6.23 -0.10 -6.98
N PRO A 22 6.96 -0.23 -5.86
CA PRO A 22 6.63 0.45 -4.61
C PRO A 22 6.44 1.96 -4.75
N GLU A 23 7.30 2.64 -5.49
CA GLU A 23 7.23 4.09 -5.73
C GLU A 23 5.97 4.47 -6.51
N SER A 24 5.60 3.65 -7.51
CA SER A 24 4.35 3.84 -8.25
C SER A 24 3.11 3.56 -7.40
N ALA A 25 3.18 2.56 -6.50
CA ALA A 25 2.10 2.27 -5.56
C ALA A 25 1.88 3.43 -4.56
N ILE A 26 2.97 4.04 -4.06
CA ILE A 26 2.91 5.23 -3.20
C ILE A 26 2.32 6.42 -3.96
N ALA A 27 2.76 6.66 -5.20
CA ALA A 27 2.19 7.72 -6.04
C ALA A 27 0.68 7.50 -6.27
N HIS A 28 0.25 6.25 -6.44
CA HIS A 28 -1.16 5.92 -6.59
C HIS A 28 -1.96 6.20 -5.30
N VAL A 29 -1.43 5.86 -4.12
CA VAL A 29 -2.04 6.22 -2.83
C VAL A 29 -2.16 7.74 -2.68
N ALA A 30 -1.13 8.50 -3.06
CA ALA A 30 -1.17 9.96 -3.01
C ALA A 30 -2.25 10.54 -3.94
N ALA A 31 -2.43 9.98 -5.13
CA ALA A 31 -3.52 10.36 -6.04
C ALA A 31 -4.90 10.07 -5.43
N LEU A 32 -5.10 8.89 -4.83
CA LEU A 32 -6.35 8.54 -4.15
C LEU A 32 -6.67 9.51 -3.00
N ILE A 33 -5.67 9.96 -2.24
CA ILE A 33 -5.86 10.96 -1.19
C ILE A 33 -6.29 12.32 -1.79
N ALA A 34 -5.68 12.74 -2.90
CA ALA A 34 -6.01 13.99 -3.57
C ALA A 34 -7.44 13.99 -4.15
N GLU A 35 -7.99 12.82 -4.46
CA GLU A 35 -9.35 12.63 -4.95
C GLU A 35 -10.41 12.51 -3.84
N LEU A 36 -10.02 12.46 -2.56
CA LEU A 36 -10.98 12.38 -1.46
C LEU A 36 -11.84 13.65 -1.37
N ASP A 37 -13.14 13.46 -1.16
CA ASP A 37 -14.07 14.55 -0.86
C ASP A 37 -13.87 15.05 0.57
N VAL A 38 -13.32 16.26 0.70
CA VAL A 38 -13.06 16.93 1.98
C VAL A 38 -14.33 17.23 2.79
N HIS A 39 -15.50 17.21 2.15
CA HIS A 39 -16.78 17.44 2.81
C HIS A 39 -17.46 16.15 3.28
N SER A 40 -16.90 14.99 2.96
CA SER A 40 -17.40 13.70 3.45
C SER A 40 -17.11 13.54 4.95
N ASP A 41 -18.10 13.05 5.70
CA ASP A 41 -17.94 12.66 7.11
C ASP A 41 -16.85 11.56 7.30
N SER A 42 -16.49 10.86 6.23
CA SER A 42 -15.45 9.83 6.26
C SER A 42 -14.04 10.34 5.93
N TYR A 43 -13.88 11.60 5.52
CA TYR A 43 -12.64 12.14 4.96
C TYR A 43 -11.41 11.83 5.83
N GLU A 44 -11.43 12.23 7.10
CA GLU A 44 -10.32 12.04 8.03
C GLU A 44 -9.94 10.56 8.18
N ARG A 45 -10.94 9.69 8.33
CA ARG A 45 -10.73 8.25 8.49
C ARG A 45 -10.13 7.62 7.24
N ASP A 46 -10.63 8.00 6.07
CA ASP A 46 -10.20 7.40 4.81
C ASP A 46 -8.81 7.95 4.41
N MET A 47 -8.54 9.23 4.68
CA MET A 47 -7.21 9.84 4.57
C MET A 47 -6.20 9.14 5.48
N GLU A 48 -6.50 8.95 6.77
CA GLU A 48 -5.63 8.25 7.71
C GLU A 48 -5.32 6.82 7.25
N ARG A 49 -6.34 6.08 6.76
CA ARG A 49 -6.16 4.72 6.24
C ARG A 49 -5.22 4.69 5.04
N LEU A 50 -5.40 5.59 4.07
CA LEU A 50 -4.55 5.67 2.88
C LEU A 50 -3.11 6.06 3.25
N VAL A 51 -2.91 7.02 4.16
CA VAL A 51 -1.58 7.39 4.66
C VAL A 51 -0.87 6.20 5.30
N LYS A 52 -1.58 5.41 6.14
CA LYS A 52 -1.01 4.18 6.75
C LYS A 52 -0.63 3.14 5.71
N ILE A 53 -1.40 2.99 4.64
CA ILE A 53 -1.07 2.08 3.53
C ILE A 53 0.20 2.56 2.82
N GLY A 54 0.30 3.85 2.48
CA GLY A 54 1.48 4.43 1.85
C GLY A 54 2.74 4.26 2.71
N ALA A 55 2.65 4.55 4.01
CA ALA A 55 3.75 4.33 4.96
C ALA A 55 4.16 2.86 5.05
N THR A 56 3.18 1.94 5.08
CA THR A 56 3.46 0.50 5.08
C THR A 56 4.21 0.09 3.81
N ILE A 57 3.78 0.56 2.63
CA ILE A 57 4.48 0.27 1.37
C ILE A 57 5.93 0.79 1.42
N TRP A 58 6.14 2.00 1.93
CA TRP A 58 7.47 2.59 2.06
C TRP A 58 8.38 1.78 2.99
N ASP A 59 7.91 1.43 4.19
CA ASP A 59 8.66 0.61 5.13
C ASP A 59 8.95 -0.78 4.54
N LEU A 60 7.98 -1.33 3.79
CA LEU A 60 8.14 -2.61 3.09
C LEU A 60 9.04 -2.56 1.86
N HIS A 61 9.47 -1.38 1.44
CA HIS A 61 10.42 -1.22 0.34
C HIS A 61 11.80 -0.82 0.86
N SER A 62 11.82 0.04 1.87
CA SER A 62 13.01 0.73 2.34
C SER A 62 13.63 0.07 3.57
N GLY A 63 12.90 -0.79 4.29
CA GLY A 63 13.34 -1.29 5.59
C GLY A 63 12.83 -0.48 6.78
N PRO A 64 13.10 -0.93 8.02
CA PRO A 64 12.47 -0.40 9.22
C PRO A 64 12.78 1.09 9.41
N GLY A 65 11.75 1.90 9.64
CA GLY A 65 11.91 3.34 9.87
C GLY A 65 12.20 4.15 8.60
N GLY A 66 12.01 3.57 7.42
CA GLY A 66 12.16 4.25 6.14
C GLY A 66 13.59 4.59 5.71
N ALA A 67 14.60 4.07 6.42
CA ALA A 67 16.00 4.20 6.04
C ALA A 67 16.29 3.17 4.94
N TYR A 68 16.24 3.60 3.67
CA TYR A 68 16.49 2.74 2.52
C TYR A 68 17.72 1.84 2.72
N ASP A 69 17.45 0.56 2.96
CA ASP A 69 18.43 -0.50 3.13
C ASP A 69 18.26 -1.50 1.97
N PRO A 70 19.18 -1.50 0.98
CA PRO A 70 19.08 -2.38 -0.19
C PRO A 70 19.29 -3.86 0.15
N THR A 71 19.71 -4.17 1.39
CA THR A 71 19.89 -5.55 1.87
C THR A 71 18.71 -6.05 2.68
N TRP A 72 17.71 -5.19 2.92
CA TRP A 72 16.55 -5.54 3.71
C TRP A 72 15.61 -6.49 2.97
N ILE A 73 15.15 -7.51 3.69
CA ILE A 73 14.15 -8.48 3.22
C ILE A 73 13.00 -8.50 4.24
N PRO A 74 11.75 -8.26 3.82
CA PRO A 74 10.60 -8.29 4.71
C PRO A 74 10.48 -9.64 5.43
N THR A 75 10.10 -9.61 6.70
CA THR A 75 10.01 -10.81 7.54
C THR A 75 9.04 -11.86 7.03
N PHE A 76 7.99 -11.48 6.31
CA PHE A 76 7.03 -12.40 5.69
C PHE A 76 7.48 -13.00 4.34
N ILE A 77 8.62 -12.55 3.80
CA ILE A 77 9.28 -13.16 2.64
C ILE A 77 10.40 -14.12 3.09
N ARG A 78 10.76 -14.13 4.38
CA ARG A 78 11.75 -15.08 4.91
C ARG A 78 11.17 -16.50 4.87
N PRO A 79 11.94 -17.48 4.35
CA PRO A 79 11.52 -18.89 4.31
C PRO A 79 11.33 -19.49 5.70
#